data_AF-Q4CLD9-F1
#
_entry.id   AF-Q4CLD9-F1
#
_cell.length_a   1.000
_cell.length_b   1.000
_cell.length_c   1.000
_cell.angle_alpha   90.00
_cell.angle_beta   90.00
_cell.angle_gamma   90.00
#
_symmetry.space_group_name_H-M   'P 1'
#
loop_
_entity.id
_entity.type
_entity.pdbx_description
1 polymer ?
#
loop_
_entity_poly.entity_id
_entity_poly.type
_entity_poly.pdbx_seq_one_letter_code
_entity_poly.pdbx_strand_id
1 'polypeptide(L)'
;NIVDGFAVDVYERHALICLELGDIGEFNQCQASLKKLYEGLSDVKETSISDFFCYRLAYLSLGGQHDALATELIIYTNTITKSTKTPENASPRVKKTDLRWTIKLCTACEDGDCGTICRALMALPRGMHLLLKIYLQKCRLRWLREALNCIRGMVSMRLVMASMGSTPVERHKGEVAPGAEGEDTHFWLDGSFAEAEEALRQFFEMIKFPLPQRFSFAEEIRRDMKKRYPHCGEEALKSEEDITVVDAAALFKCVDGYIAFLSTRSDVGIGNAE
;
A
#
# COMPACT_ATOMS: atom_id res chain seq x y z
N ASN A 1 -23.84 25.29 9.78
CA ASN A 1 -23.65 25.33 8.31
C ASN A 1 -22.27 25.85 7.89
N ILE A 2 -21.86 27.12 8.11
CA ILE A 2 -20.48 27.56 7.79
C ILE A 2 -19.45 26.91 8.74
N VAL A 3 -19.78 26.85 10.03
CA VAL A 3 -18.90 26.24 11.07
C VAL A 3 -18.57 24.79 10.74
N ASP A 4 -19.55 24.04 10.23
CA ASP A 4 -19.38 22.62 9.93
C ASP A 4 -18.51 22.39 8.68
N GLY A 5 -18.63 23.26 7.66
CA GLY A 5 -17.77 23.21 6.47
C GLY A 5 -16.30 23.49 6.82
N PHE A 6 -16.04 24.52 7.63
CA PHE A 6 -14.69 24.79 8.14
C PHE A 6 -14.17 23.64 9.02
N ALA A 7 -15.02 23.06 9.88
CA ALA A 7 -14.63 21.92 10.69
C ALA A 7 -14.23 20.72 9.82
N VAL A 8 -14.99 20.43 8.76
CA VAL A 8 -14.65 19.39 7.77
C VAL A 8 -13.27 19.67 7.17
N ASP A 9 -13.03 20.86 6.62
CA ASP A 9 -11.73 21.20 6.00
C ASP A 9 -10.56 21.03 6.98
N VAL A 10 -10.75 21.42 8.25
CA VAL A 10 -9.74 21.25 9.32
C VAL A 10 -9.47 19.78 9.59
N TYR A 11 -10.51 18.96 9.77
CA TYR A 11 -10.34 17.53 10.04
C TYR A 11 -9.74 16.78 8.85
N GLU A 12 -10.12 17.13 7.63
CA GLU A 12 -9.55 16.53 6.42
C GLU A 12 -8.06 16.85 6.30
N ARG A 13 -7.69 18.12 6.51
CA ARG A 13 -6.28 18.52 6.48
C ARG A 13 -5.49 17.88 7.61
N HIS A 14 -6.06 17.82 8.82
CA HIS A 14 -5.43 17.19 9.98
C HIS A 14 -5.20 15.70 9.73
N ALA A 15 -6.20 14.98 9.21
CA ALA A 15 -6.06 13.57 8.88
C ALA A 15 -4.93 13.30 7.87
N LEU A 16 -4.80 14.15 6.84
CA LEU A 16 -3.69 14.02 5.89
C LEU A 16 -2.33 14.27 6.56
N ILE A 17 -2.22 15.24 7.47
CA ILE A 17 -1.01 15.48 8.26
C ILE A 17 -0.70 14.28 9.16
N CYS A 18 -1.70 13.69 9.82
CA CYS A 18 -1.53 12.48 10.61
C CYS A 18 -0.96 11.32 9.76
N LEU A 19 -1.45 11.16 8.52
CA LEU A 19 -0.90 10.17 7.59
C LEU A 19 0.55 10.49 7.18
N GLU A 20 0.90 11.76 6.96
CA GLU A 20 2.28 12.17 6.67
C GLU A 20 3.22 11.89 7.86
N LEU A 21 2.73 12.05 9.09
CA LEU A 21 3.49 11.79 10.32
C LEU A 21 3.49 10.31 10.75
N GLY A 22 2.67 9.47 10.10
CA GLY A 22 2.48 8.06 10.48
C GLY A 22 1.67 7.85 11.76
N ASP A 23 0.97 8.88 12.25
CA ASP A 23 0.10 8.79 13.43
C ASP A 23 -1.26 8.20 13.07
N ILE A 24 -1.33 6.86 13.11
CA ILE A 24 -2.54 6.13 12.76
C ILE A 24 -3.66 6.30 13.81
N GLY A 25 -3.30 6.62 15.06
CA GLY A 25 -4.25 6.81 16.15
C GLY A 25 -5.05 8.09 15.95
N GLU A 26 -4.37 9.21 15.73
CA GLU A 26 -5.00 10.50 15.45
C GLU A 26 -5.74 10.50 14.11
N PHE A 27 -5.20 9.79 13.10
CA PHE A 27 -5.91 9.60 11.83
C PHE A 27 -7.28 8.92 12.05
N ASN A 28 -7.34 7.85 12.86
CA ASN A 28 -8.59 7.15 13.16
C ASN A 28 -9.60 8.05 13.91
N GLN A 29 -9.13 8.90 14.83
CA GLN A 29 -9.98 9.89 15.50
C GLN A 29 -10.54 10.93 14.52
N CYS A 30 -9.73 11.41 13.58
CA CYS A 30 -10.18 12.29 12.52
C CYS A 30 -11.25 11.61 11.65
N GLN A 31 -11.03 10.34 11.27
CA GLN A 31 -12.01 9.54 10.51
C GLN A 31 -13.36 9.42 11.23
N ALA A 32 -13.36 9.15 12.54
CA ALA A 32 -14.58 9.06 13.33
C ALA A 32 -15.34 10.40 13.38
N SER A 33 -14.62 11.51 13.43
CA SER A 33 -15.17 12.86 13.45
C SER A 33 -15.75 13.24 12.08
N LEU A 34 -15.00 12.98 11.01
CA LEU A 34 -15.44 13.20 9.62
C LEU A 34 -16.68 12.40 9.27
N LYS A 35 -16.77 11.13 9.69
CA LYS A 35 -17.96 10.31 9.46
C LYS A 35 -19.24 10.97 10.01
N LYS A 36 -19.18 11.49 11.25
CA LYS A 36 -20.31 12.21 11.87
C LYS A 36 -20.63 13.53 11.15
N LEU A 37 -19.60 14.29 10.76
CA LEU A 37 -19.79 15.56 10.04
C LEU A 37 -20.42 15.34 8.66
N TYR A 38 -20.01 14.30 7.94
CA TYR A 38 -20.56 13.97 6.63
C TYR A 38 -22.04 13.53 6.71
N GLU A 39 -22.47 12.83 7.76
CA GLU A 39 -23.88 12.48 7.96
C GLU A 39 -24.77 13.72 8.11
N GLY A 40 -24.25 14.79 8.74
CA GLY A 40 -24.99 16.03 9.01
C GLY A 40 -25.01 17.04 7.86
N LEU A 41 -24.11 16.93 6.88
CA LEU A 41 -23.93 17.94 5.84
C LEU A 41 -24.44 17.49 4.46
N SER A 42 -25.11 18.40 3.76
CA SER A 42 -25.53 18.21 2.36
C SER A 42 -24.59 18.89 1.35
N ASP A 43 -23.74 19.82 1.79
CA ASP A 43 -22.95 20.72 0.92
C ASP A 43 -21.43 20.39 0.91
N VAL A 44 -21.05 19.18 1.34
CA VAL A 44 -19.64 18.76 1.27
C VAL A 44 -19.34 18.28 -0.15
N LYS A 45 -18.16 18.65 -0.67
CA LYS A 45 -17.68 18.21 -1.99
C LYS A 45 -17.67 16.67 -2.04
N GLU A 46 -18.42 16.10 -2.99
CA GLU A 46 -18.53 14.64 -3.18
C GLU A 46 -17.16 13.94 -3.28
N THR A 47 -16.16 14.58 -3.90
CA THR A 47 -14.80 14.02 -4.00
C THR A 47 -14.18 13.76 -2.64
N SER A 48 -14.35 14.65 -1.66
CA SER A 48 -13.70 14.47 -0.36
C SER A 48 -14.32 13.31 0.43
N ILE A 49 -15.64 13.19 0.41
CA ILE A 49 -16.35 12.07 1.04
C ILE A 49 -15.89 10.73 0.42
N SER A 50 -15.74 10.68 -0.91
CA SER A 50 -15.21 9.52 -1.62
C SER A 50 -13.81 9.13 -1.13
N ASP A 51 -12.90 10.10 -1.06
CA ASP A 51 -11.50 9.89 -0.67
C ASP A 51 -11.40 9.35 0.76
N PHE A 52 -12.07 10.00 1.71
CA PHE A 52 -12.04 9.61 3.12
C PHE A 52 -12.72 8.27 3.38
N PHE A 53 -13.81 7.97 2.67
CA PHE A 53 -14.42 6.64 2.71
C PHE A 53 -13.46 5.56 2.18
N CYS A 54 -12.76 5.84 1.08
CA CYS A 54 -11.75 4.92 0.55
C CYS A 54 -10.60 4.70 1.54
N TYR A 55 -10.08 5.76 2.17
CA TYR A 55 -9.06 5.63 3.21
C TYR A 55 -9.56 4.79 4.39
N ARG A 56 -10.82 4.96 4.80
CA ARG A 56 -11.44 4.15 5.86
C ARG A 56 -11.44 2.67 5.50
N LEU A 57 -11.88 2.30 4.30
CA LEU A 57 -11.89 0.89 3.88
C LEU A 57 -10.47 0.29 3.84
N ALA A 58 -9.50 1.03 3.29
CA ALA A 58 -8.12 0.58 3.24
C ALA A 58 -7.53 0.42 4.66
N TYR A 59 -7.80 1.36 5.56
CA TYR A 59 -7.40 1.28 6.97
C TYR A 59 -7.97 0.03 7.65
N LEU A 60 -9.28 -0.23 7.49
CA LEU A 60 -9.94 -1.38 8.09
C LEU A 60 -9.39 -2.71 7.53
N SER A 61 -9.15 -2.79 6.21
CA SER A 61 -8.55 -3.98 5.59
C SER A 61 -7.10 -4.21 6.04
N LEU A 62 -6.23 -3.21 5.97
CA LEU A 62 -4.82 -3.33 6.36
C LEU A 62 -4.64 -3.54 7.87
N GLY A 63 -5.55 -2.98 8.66
CA GLY A 63 -5.67 -3.19 10.10
C GLY A 63 -6.19 -4.57 10.49
N GLY A 64 -6.75 -5.35 9.56
CA GLY A 64 -7.38 -6.65 9.83
C GLY A 64 -8.75 -6.56 10.52
N GLN A 65 -9.39 -5.38 10.49
CA GLN A 65 -10.71 -5.13 11.09
C GLN A 65 -11.82 -5.52 10.12
N HIS A 66 -11.89 -6.80 9.76
CA HIS A 66 -12.78 -7.31 8.71
C HIS A 66 -14.27 -7.16 9.05
N ASP A 67 -14.66 -7.25 10.33
CA ASP A 67 -16.05 -7.06 10.77
C ASP A 67 -16.53 -5.62 10.55
N ALA A 68 -15.68 -4.65 10.89
CA ALA A 68 -15.94 -3.24 10.64
C ALA A 68 -15.94 -2.93 9.14
N LEU A 69 -15.01 -3.52 8.37
CA LEU A 69 -14.97 -3.39 6.92
C LEU A 69 -16.26 -3.89 6.26
N ALA A 70 -16.73 -5.08 6.67
CA ALA A 70 -17.98 -5.65 6.17
C ALA A 70 -19.18 -4.74 6.49
N THR A 71 -19.22 -4.18 7.70
CA THR A 71 -20.27 -3.24 8.11
C THR A 71 -20.30 -2.00 7.23
N GLU A 72 -19.16 -1.37 6.95
CA GLU A 72 -19.08 -0.20 6.05
C GLU A 72 -19.56 -0.54 4.62
N LEU A 73 -19.19 -1.71 4.10
CA LEU A 73 -19.62 -2.16 2.76
C LEU A 73 -21.12 -2.47 2.70
N ILE A 74 -21.69 -3.02 3.77
CA ILE A 74 -23.14 -3.25 3.89
C ILE A 74 -23.88 -1.91 3.90
N ILE A 75 -23.40 -0.93 4.68
CA ILE A 75 -23.97 0.43 4.72
C ILE A 75 -23.94 1.06 3.32
N TYR A 76 -22.79 1.04 2.64
CA TYR A 76 -22.64 1.55 1.28
C TYR A 76 -23.57 0.85 0.27
N THR A 77 -23.69 -0.48 0.34
CA THR A 77 -24.57 -1.23 -0.56
C THR A 77 -26.04 -0.87 -0.34
N ASN A 78 -26.43 -0.68 0.92
CA ASN A 78 -27.78 -0.27 1.29
C ASN A 78 -28.09 1.17 0.86
N THR A 79 -27.13 2.11 0.95
CA THR A 79 -27.35 3.49 0.48
C THR A 79 -27.57 3.53 -1.02
N ILE A 80 -26.76 2.82 -1.81
CA ILE A 80 -26.95 2.71 -3.26
C ILE A 80 -28.28 2.06 -3.62
N THR A 81 -28.65 0.97 -2.94
CA THR A 81 -29.90 0.25 -3.21
C THR A 81 -31.14 1.08 -2.85
N LYS A 82 -31.03 2.01 -1.90
CA LYS A 82 -32.09 2.97 -1.58
C LYS A 82 -32.14 4.09 -2.62
N SER A 83 -31.00 4.64 -3.03
CA SER A 83 -30.92 5.66 -4.09
C SER A 83 -31.53 5.20 -5.41
N THR A 84 -31.39 3.92 -5.78
CA THR A 84 -31.99 3.39 -7.01
C THR A 84 -33.51 3.27 -6.97
N LYS A 85 -34.12 3.22 -5.78
CA LYS A 85 -35.57 3.13 -5.59
C LYS A 85 -36.26 4.50 -5.49
N THR A 86 -35.54 5.53 -5.07
CA THR A 86 -36.02 6.92 -4.93
C THR A 86 -35.00 7.87 -5.57
N PRO A 87 -35.20 8.27 -6.85
CA PRO A 87 -34.21 9.02 -7.61
C PRO A 87 -34.05 10.50 -7.20
N GLU A 88 -34.84 11.02 -6.25
CA GLU A 88 -34.96 12.48 -6.10
C GLU A 88 -33.87 13.19 -5.29
N ASN A 89 -32.94 12.55 -4.55
CA ASN A 89 -31.90 13.33 -3.82
C ASN A 89 -30.62 12.59 -3.36
N ALA A 90 -30.32 11.38 -3.85
CA ALA A 90 -29.22 10.59 -3.29
C ALA A 90 -28.25 10.08 -4.36
N SER A 91 -27.52 10.99 -5.01
CA SER A 91 -26.29 10.60 -5.71
C SER A 91 -25.37 9.84 -4.73
N PRO A 92 -24.76 8.72 -5.14
CA PRO A 92 -23.79 8.06 -4.28
C PRO A 92 -22.63 9.02 -4.04
N ARG A 93 -22.48 9.50 -2.80
CA ARG A 93 -21.42 10.43 -2.36
C ARG A 93 -19.99 9.88 -2.54
N VAL A 94 -19.86 8.61 -2.93
CA VAL A 94 -18.60 7.90 -3.15
C VAL A 94 -18.56 7.39 -4.59
N LYS A 95 -17.47 7.69 -5.30
CA LYS A 95 -17.29 7.27 -6.69
C LYS A 95 -17.10 5.75 -6.75
N LYS A 96 -17.89 5.07 -7.58
CA LYS A 96 -17.79 3.62 -7.79
C LYS A 96 -16.40 3.19 -8.31
N THR A 97 -15.73 4.04 -9.07
CA THR A 97 -14.36 3.82 -9.57
C THR A 97 -13.36 3.75 -8.43
N ASP A 98 -13.41 4.71 -7.51
CA ASP A 98 -12.47 4.83 -6.40
C ASP A 98 -12.65 3.64 -5.47
N LEU A 99 -13.91 3.32 -5.11
CA LEU A 99 -14.21 2.13 -4.33
C LEU A 99 -13.66 0.85 -4.99
N ARG A 100 -13.87 0.67 -6.30
CA ARG A 100 -13.35 -0.50 -7.02
C ARG A 100 -11.83 -0.58 -6.93
N TRP A 101 -11.13 0.55 -7.07
CA TRP A 101 -9.68 0.61 -6.93
C TRP A 101 -9.23 0.35 -5.49
N THR A 102 -9.95 0.86 -4.49
CA THR A 102 -9.67 0.60 -3.07
C THR A 102 -9.82 -0.89 -2.73
N ILE A 103 -10.89 -1.55 -3.20
CA ILE A 103 -11.05 -2.99 -3.00
C ILE A 103 -9.94 -3.78 -3.71
N LYS A 104 -9.60 -3.42 -4.95
CA LYS A 104 -8.45 -4.02 -5.65
C LYS A 104 -7.14 -3.83 -4.90
N LEU A 105 -6.91 -2.65 -4.32
CA LEU A 105 -5.74 -2.38 -3.49
C LEU A 105 -5.73 -3.28 -2.26
N CYS A 106 -6.85 -3.40 -1.55
CA CYS A 106 -6.98 -4.25 -0.36
C CYS A 106 -6.65 -5.71 -0.68
N THR A 107 -7.26 -6.27 -1.73
CA THR A 107 -6.99 -7.64 -2.18
C THR A 107 -5.55 -7.82 -2.64
N ALA A 108 -4.99 -6.88 -3.43
CA ALA A 108 -3.60 -6.95 -3.86
C ALA A 108 -2.62 -6.86 -2.69
N CYS A 109 -2.94 -6.10 -1.64
CA CYS A 109 -2.18 -6.07 -0.40
C CYS A 109 -2.27 -7.37 0.40
N GLU A 110 -3.39 -8.10 0.33
CA GLU A 110 -3.53 -9.44 0.92
C GLU A 110 -2.67 -10.46 0.17
N ASP A 111 -2.74 -10.46 -1.17
CA ASP A 111 -2.06 -11.42 -2.05
C ASP A 111 -0.57 -11.13 -2.28
N GLY A 112 -0.11 -9.90 -2.02
CA GLY A 112 1.26 -9.48 -2.33
C GLY A 112 1.49 -9.11 -3.80
N ASP A 113 0.43 -8.79 -4.55
CA ASP A 113 0.53 -8.32 -5.94
C ASP A 113 0.99 -6.86 -5.99
N CYS A 114 2.31 -6.67 -5.88
CA CYS A 114 2.95 -5.36 -5.93
C CYS A 114 2.65 -4.58 -7.22
N GLY A 115 2.43 -5.28 -8.35
CA GLY A 115 2.07 -4.65 -9.62
C GLY A 115 0.70 -3.99 -9.56
N THR A 116 -0.30 -4.70 -9.01
CA THR A 116 -1.64 -4.16 -8.82
C THR A 116 -1.73 -3.11 -7.72
N ILE A 117 -0.93 -3.25 -6.65
CA ILE A 117 -0.78 -2.20 -5.62
C ILE A 117 -0.32 -0.88 -6.27
N CYS A 118 0.78 -0.91 -7.02
CA CYS A 118 1.30 0.28 -7.70
C CYS A 118 0.27 0.92 -8.64
N ARG A 119 -0.43 0.11 -9.45
CA ARG A 119 -1.50 0.61 -10.33
C ARG A 119 -2.67 1.23 -9.57
N ALA A 120 -3.09 0.61 -8.46
CA ALA A 120 -4.17 1.14 -7.64
C ALA A 120 -3.77 2.47 -6.98
N LEU A 121 -2.52 2.61 -6.52
CA LEU A 121 -2.01 3.86 -5.96
C LEU A 121 -1.92 5.01 -6.97
N MET A 122 -1.66 4.72 -8.25
CA MET A 122 -1.71 5.73 -9.32
C MET A 122 -3.14 6.16 -9.66
N ALA A 123 -4.13 5.31 -9.39
CA ALA A 123 -5.54 5.62 -9.63
C ALA A 123 -6.24 6.28 -8.43
N LEU A 124 -5.69 6.14 -7.22
CA LEU A 124 -6.26 6.62 -5.96
C LEU A 124 -5.62 7.94 -5.51
N PRO A 125 -6.30 8.70 -4.64
CA PRO A 125 -5.75 9.95 -4.08
C PRO A 125 -4.44 9.74 -3.31
N ARG A 126 -3.60 10.79 -3.25
CA ARG A 126 -2.28 10.78 -2.59
C ARG A 126 -2.29 10.25 -1.16
N GLY A 127 -3.35 10.53 -0.38
CA GLY A 127 -3.46 10.06 1.00
C GLY A 127 -3.45 8.54 1.12
N MET A 128 -3.84 7.82 0.06
CA MET A 128 -3.82 6.36 0.05
C MET A 128 -2.39 5.80 0.09
N HIS A 129 -1.45 6.45 -0.60
CA HIS A 129 -0.04 6.05 -0.58
C HIS A 129 0.57 6.23 0.80
N LEU A 130 0.26 7.35 1.47
CA LEU A 130 0.71 7.62 2.84
C LEU A 130 0.13 6.59 3.82
N LEU A 131 -1.17 6.30 3.73
CA LEU A 131 -1.81 5.29 4.55
C LEU A 131 -1.17 3.91 4.34
N LEU A 132 -0.95 3.50 3.08
CA LEU A 132 -0.31 2.22 2.80
C LEU A 132 1.13 2.16 3.33
N LYS A 133 1.90 3.26 3.25
CA LYS A 133 3.29 3.34 3.73
C LYS A 133 3.41 2.95 5.21
N ILE A 134 2.42 3.30 6.04
CA ILE A 134 2.35 2.91 7.46
C ILE A 134 2.28 1.39 7.63
N TYR A 135 1.50 0.70 6.80
CA TYR A 135 1.29 -0.76 6.88
C TYR A 135 2.28 -1.57 6.03
N LEU A 136 3.09 -0.92 5.20
CA LEU A 136 3.88 -1.57 4.15
C LEU A 136 4.87 -2.59 4.72
N GLN A 137 5.53 -2.29 5.85
CA GLN A 137 6.50 -3.21 6.46
C GLN A 137 5.83 -4.49 6.99
N LYS A 138 4.64 -4.37 7.60
CA LYS A 138 3.82 -5.52 8.01
C LYS A 138 3.41 -6.36 6.80
N CYS A 139 3.04 -5.70 5.70
CA CYS A 139 2.67 -6.39 4.48
C CYS A 139 3.87 -7.12 3.85
N ARG A 140 5.05 -6.49 3.80
CA ARG A 140 6.31 -7.10 3.31
C ARG A 140 6.68 -8.37 4.03
N LEU A 141 6.55 -8.39 5.37
CA LEU A 141 6.78 -9.60 6.17
C LEU A 141 5.86 -10.74 5.72
N ARG A 142 4.57 -10.45 5.53
CA ARG A 142 3.59 -11.44 5.07
C ARG A 142 3.88 -11.92 3.65
N TRP A 143 4.11 -11.00 2.72
CA TRP A 143 4.37 -11.32 1.31
C TRP A 143 5.63 -12.16 1.15
N LEU A 144 6.71 -11.77 1.82
CA LEU A 144 7.97 -12.51 1.76
C LEU A 144 7.84 -13.89 2.41
N ARG A 145 7.13 -14.01 3.53
CA ARG A 145 6.85 -15.31 4.16
C ARG A 145 6.12 -16.24 3.20
N GLU A 146 5.06 -15.76 2.56
CA GLU A 146 4.27 -16.57 1.63
C GLU A 146 5.08 -16.96 0.38
N ALA A 147 5.83 -16.02 -0.19
CA ALA A 147 6.69 -16.27 -1.35
C ALA A 147 7.78 -17.31 -1.06
N LEU A 148 8.34 -17.32 0.15
CA LEU A 148 9.39 -18.26 0.55
C LEU A 148 8.85 -19.62 0.98
N ASN A 149 7.60 -19.71 1.43
CA ASN A 149 6.99 -20.94 1.94
C ASN A 149 7.03 -22.10 0.92
N CYS A 150 6.95 -21.77 -0.38
CA CYS A 150 6.97 -22.76 -1.46
C CYS A 150 8.36 -23.02 -2.08
N ILE A 151 9.42 -22.33 -1.63
CA ILE A 151 10.75 -22.39 -2.24
C ILE A 151 11.70 -23.19 -1.38
N ARG A 152 12.41 -24.15 -2.00
CA ARG A 152 13.49 -24.91 -1.37
C ARG A 152 14.84 -24.54 -1.98
N GLY A 153 15.83 -24.32 -1.14
CA GLY A 153 17.20 -24.01 -1.57
C GLY A 153 17.45 -22.52 -1.78
N MET A 154 18.17 -22.18 -2.85
CA MET A 154 18.63 -20.81 -3.10
C MET A 154 17.59 -20.01 -3.88
N VAL A 155 17.30 -18.79 -3.42
CA VAL A 155 16.41 -17.84 -4.09
C VAL A 155 17.20 -16.62 -4.56
N SER A 156 16.91 -16.14 -5.78
CA SER A 156 17.53 -14.92 -6.29
C SER A 156 17.06 -13.68 -5.53
N MET A 157 17.96 -12.75 -5.22
CA MET A 157 17.61 -11.47 -4.59
C MET A 157 16.61 -10.67 -5.41
N ARG A 158 16.64 -10.77 -6.74
CA ARG A 158 15.60 -10.19 -7.61
C ARG A 158 14.19 -10.70 -7.28
N LEU A 159 14.01 -12.00 -7.02
CA LEU A 159 12.69 -12.54 -6.63
C LEU A 159 12.28 -12.00 -5.26
N VAL A 160 13.22 -11.93 -4.32
CA VAL A 160 12.99 -11.35 -2.99
C VAL A 160 12.56 -9.88 -3.11
N MET A 161 13.30 -9.07 -3.87
CA MET A 161 12.96 -7.66 -4.16
C MET A 161 11.60 -7.52 -4.84
N ALA A 162 11.28 -8.37 -5.81
CA ALA A 162 10.00 -8.35 -6.51
C ALA A 162 8.84 -8.70 -5.56
N SER A 163 9.01 -9.70 -4.68
CA SER A 163 7.99 -10.12 -3.70
C SER A 163 7.68 -9.06 -2.64
N MET A 164 8.59 -8.12 -2.41
CA MET A 164 8.43 -7.03 -1.43
C MET A 164 8.05 -5.68 -2.08
N GLY A 165 7.89 -5.64 -3.41
CA GLY A 165 7.55 -4.43 -4.14
C GLY A 165 8.70 -3.43 -4.27
N SER A 166 9.95 -3.87 -4.11
CA SER A 166 11.14 -3.02 -4.28
C SER A 166 11.55 -2.83 -5.75
N THR A 167 10.88 -3.51 -6.69
CA THR A 167 11.09 -3.31 -8.13
C THR A 167 10.09 -2.28 -8.68
N PRO A 168 10.52 -1.41 -9.60
CA PRO A 168 9.64 -0.42 -10.22
C PRO A 168 8.58 -1.07 -11.13
N VAL A 169 7.47 -0.36 -11.31
CA VAL A 169 6.38 -0.71 -12.23
C VAL A 169 6.30 0.35 -13.33
N GLU A 170 6.22 -0.08 -14.59
CA GLU A 170 6.09 0.84 -15.73
C GLU A 170 4.72 1.53 -15.72
N ARG A 171 4.72 2.84 -15.96
CA ARG A 171 3.50 3.66 -16.07
C ARG A 171 2.91 3.52 -17.47
N HIS A 172 1.61 3.26 -17.54
CA HIS A 172 0.88 3.28 -18.80
C HIS A 172 0.49 4.71 -19.18
N LYS A 173 0.38 5.00 -20.48
CA LYS A 173 -0.04 6.32 -20.98
C LYS A 173 -1.42 6.67 -20.40
N GLY A 174 -1.47 7.68 -19.52
CA GLY A 174 -2.68 8.16 -18.85
C GLY A 174 -2.68 8.02 -17.32
N GLU A 175 -1.69 7.37 -16.71
CA GLU A 175 -1.56 7.25 -15.26
C GLU A 175 -0.82 8.46 -14.67
N VAL A 176 -1.34 9.05 -13.58
CA VAL A 176 -0.73 10.18 -12.87
C VAL A 176 -0.16 9.67 -11.55
N ALA A 177 1.14 9.80 -11.32
CA ALA A 177 1.75 9.49 -10.02
C ALA A 177 1.55 10.68 -9.06
N PRO A 178 1.19 10.45 -7.79
CA PRO A 178 1.14 11.51 -6.79
C PRO A 178 2.53 12.13 -6.59
N GLY A 179 2.76 13.34 -7.10
CA GLY A 179 4.00 14.10 -6.88
C GLY A 179 5.14 13.86 -7.89
N ALA A 180 4.91 13.17 -9.01
CA ALA A 180 5.92 13.11 -10.07
C ALA A 180 5.88 14.36 -10.95
N GLU A 181 6.85 15.26 -10.76
CA GLU A 181 7.18 16.32 -11.71
C GLU A 181 8.08 15.72 -12.80
N GLY A 182 7.52 15.25 -13.92
CA GLY A 182 8.30 14.86 -15.11
C GLY A 182 7.92 13.53 -15.78
N GLU A 183 8.62 13.25 -16.89
CA GLU A 183 8.53 12.02 -17.71
C GLU A 183 9.12 10.78 -17.02
N ASP A 184 9.01 10.64 -15.70
CA ASP A 184 9.39 9.40 -15.03
C ASP A 184 8.43 8.29 -15.48
N THR A 185 8.92 7.38 -16.32
CA THR A 185 8.16 6.25 -16.87
C THR A 185 7.89 5.15 -15.84
N HIS A 186 8.42 5.28 -14.63
CA HIS A 186 8.39 4.24 -13.61
C HIS A 186 7.79 4.74 -12.28
N PHE A 187 7.01 3.88 -11.64
CA PHE A 187 6.43 4.09 -10.32
C PHE A 187 7.13 3.20 -9.30
N TRP A 188 7.51 3.79 -8.16
CA TRP A 188 8.15 3.12 -7.03
C TRP A 188 7.19 3.05 -5.86
N LEU A 189 7.02 1.86 -5.28
CA LEU A 189 6.13 1.68 -4.13
C LEU A 189 6.59 2.50 -2.91
N ASP A 190 7.89 2.64 -2.69
CA ASP A 190 8.46 3.44 -1.59
C ASP A 190 8.51 4.96 -1.88
N GLY A 191 8.33 5.36 -3.14
CA GLY A 191 8.38 6.75 -3.61
C GLY A 191 9.48 6.99 -4.64
N SER A 192 10.70 6.56 -4.35
CA SER A 192 11.87 6.73 -5.22
C SER A 192 12.81 5.53 -5.21
N PHE A 193 13.76 5.49 -6.14
CA PHE A 193 14.82 4.48 -6.17
C PHE A 193 15.61 4.45 -4.85
N ALA A 194 15.98 5.62 -4.32
CA ALA A 194 16.77 5.73 -3.10
C ALA A 194 15.98 5.27 -1.86
N GLU A 195 14.70 5.64 -1.76
CA GLU A 195 13.82 5.18 -0.69
C GLU A 195 13.57 3.68 -0.75
N ALA A 196 13.45 3.10 -1.95
CA ALA A 196 13.27 1.65 -2.12
C ALA A 196 14.52 0.87 -1.70
N GLU A 197 15.72 1.37 -2.03
CA GLU A 197 16.99 0.78 -1.57
C GLU A 197 17.12 0.85 -0.05
N GLU A 198 16.83 2.01 0.53
CA GLU A 198 16.90 2.21 1.97
C GLU A 198 15.87 1.37 2.72
N ALA A 199 14.63 1.32 2.23
CA ALA A 199 13.58 0.49 2.83
C ALA A 199 13.92 -1.01 2.77
N LEU A 200 14.59 -1.46 1.70
CA LEU A 200 15.10 -2.82 1.61
C LEU A 200 16.18 -3.07 2.67
N ARG A 201 17.16 -2.18 2.80
CA ARG A 201 18.24 -2.31 3.81
C ARG A 201 17.67 -2.35 5.23
N GLN A 202 16.78 -1.42 5.56
CA GLN A 202 16.10 -1.36 6.86
C GLN A 202 15.29 -2.62 7.13
N PHE A 203 14.60 -3.17 6.12
CA PHE A 203 13.86 -4.42 6.27
C PHE A 203 14.79 -5.59 6.62
N PHE A 204 15.91 -5.73 5.92
CA PHE A 204 16.89 -6.79 6.17
C PHE A 204 17.58 -6.66 7.53
N GLU A 205 17.90 -5.43 7.95
CA GLU A 205 18.43 -5.15 9.29
C GLU A 205 17.39 -5.49 10.37
N MET A 206 16.13 -5.11 10.17
CA MET A 206 15.02 -5.40 11.08
C MET A 206 14.83 -6.90 11.32
N ILE A 207 14.85 -7.72 10.27
CA ILE A 207 14.76 -9.19 10.38
C ILE A 207 16.10 -9.86 10.74
N LYS A 208 17.16 -9.07 10.94
CA LYS A 208 18.52 -9.52 11.26
C LYS A 208 19.09 -10.52 10.25
N PHE A 209 18.78 -10.32 8.97
CA PHE A 209 19.33 -11.14 7.89
C PHE A 209 20.43 -10.36 7.16
N PRO A 210 21.68 -10.85 7.12
CA PRO A 210 22.77 -10.16 6.44
C PRO A 210 22.57 -10.19 4.92
N LEU A 211 22.61 -9.01 4.30
CA LEU A 211 22.62 -8.92 2.84
C LEU A 211 23.92 -9.57 2.28
N PRO A 212 23.86 -10.31 1.17
CA PRO A 212 25.06 -10.86 0.54
C PRO A 212 26.06 -9.77 0.16
N GLN A 213 27.36 -9.98 0.35
CA GLN A 213 28.38 -8.98 0.05
C GLN A 213 28.41 -8.54 -1.43
N ARG A 214 28.03 -9.45 -2.33
CA ARG A 214 27.89 -9.21 -3.78
C ARG A 214 26.58 -8.51 -4.17
N PHE A 215 25.70 -8.25 -3.21
CA PHE A 215 24.42 -7.63 -3.49
C PHE A 215 24.60 -6.15 -3.83
N SER A 216 24.14 -5.76 -5.01
CA SER A 216 24.02 -4.37 -5.43
C SER A 216 22.60 -4.12 -5.90
N PHE A 217 21.88 -3.23 -5.21
CA PHE A 217 20.49 -2.89 -5.54
C PHE A 217 20.38 -2.37 -6.98
N ALA A 218 21.26 -1.44 -7.36
CA ALA A 218 21.32 -0.88 -8.71
C ALA A 218 21.55 -1.94 -9.80
N GLU A 219 22.38 -2.96 -9.53
CA GLU A 219 22.65 -4.05 -10.48
C GLU A 219 21.47 -4.99 -10.63
N GLU A 220 20.80 -5.35 -9.54
CA GLU A 220 19.61 -6.20 -9.58
C GLU A 220 18.43 -5.51 -10.29
N ILE A 221 18.24 -4.20 -10.09
CA ILE A 221 17.25 -3.41 -10.85
C ILE A 221 17.59 -3.36 -12.34
N ARG A 222 18.86 -3.12 -12.71
CA ARG A 222 19.29 -3.13 -14.12
C ARG A 222 19.03 -4.49 -14.78
N ARG A 223 19.31 -5.59 -14.07
CA ARG A 223 19.04 -6.96 -14.52
C ARG A 223 17.53 -7.21 -14.68
N ASP A 224 16.70 -6.71 -13.77
CA ASP A 224 15.24 -6.82 -13.86
C ASP A 224 14.68 -6.07 -15.07
N MET A 225 15.13 -4.83 -15.28
CA MET A 225 14.72 -4.02 -16.44
C MET A 225 15.12 -4.66 -17.76
N LYS A 226 16.36 -5.18 -17.88
CA LYS A 226 16.81 -5.88 -19.09
C LYS A 226 15.98 -7.14 -19.39
N LYS A 227 15.55 -7.87 -18.36
CA LYS A 227 14.69 -9.05 -18.52
C LYS A 227 13.28 -8.68 -19.00
N ARG A 228 12.71 -7.57 -18.50
CA ARG A 228 11.40 -7.07 -18.93
C ARG A 228 11.45 -6.46 -20.33
N TYR A 229 12.56 -5.84 -20.71
CA TYR A 229 12.76 -5.18 -22.01
C TYR A 229 14.04 -5.67 -22.72
N PRO A 230 14.03 -6.87 -23.32
CA PRO A 230 15.19 -7.39 -24.05
C PRO A 230 15.57 -6.53 -25.28
N HIS A 231 14.65 -5.71 -25.80
CA HIS A 231 14.83 -4.94 -27.03
C HIS A 231 15.63 -3.63 -26.89
N CYS A 232 16.07 -3.23 -25.68
CA CYS A 232 16.68 -1.91 -25.47
C CYS A 232 18.21 -1.90 -25.27
N GLY A 233 18.93 -2.99 -25.55
CA GLY A 233 20.41 -2.95 -25.54
C GLY A 233 21.12 -4.29 -25.78
N GLU A 234 21.98 -4.32 -26.81
CA GLU A 234 22.82 -5.46 -27.24
C GLU A 234 24.10 -5.65 -26.40
N GLU A 235 24.19 -5.15 -25.18
CA GLU A 235 25.38 -5.41 -24.36
C GLU A 235 25.39 -6.84 -23.81
N ALA A 236 26.52 -7.51 -24.00
CA ALA A 236 26.78 -8.94 -23.80
C ALA A 236 26.17 -9.54 -22.52
N LEU A 237 25.75 -10.81 -22.61
CA LEU A 237 25.49 -11.66 -21.45
C LEU A 237 26.73 -11.63 -20.53
N LYS A 238 26.75 -10.78 -19.50
CA LYS A 238 27.46 -11.17 -18.28
C LYS A 238 26.72 -12.41 -17.79
N SER A 239 27.47 -13.51 -17.68
CA SER A 239 26.98 -14.86 -17.46
C SER A 239 25.97 -14.92 -16.31
N GLU A 240 25.01 -15.85 -16.41
CA GLU A 240 24.10 -16.20 -15.31
C GLU A 240 24.82 -16.62 -14.01
N GLU A 241 26.16 -16.70 -14.02
CA GLU A 241 27.01 -17.06 -12.88
C GLU A 241 27.03 -15.99 -11.77
N ASP A 242 26.70 -14.74 -12.08
CA ASP A 242 26.81 -13.63 -11.13
C ASP A 242 25.48 -13.29 -10.40
N ILE A 243 24.51 -14.22 -10.41
CA ILE A 243 23.21 -14.03 -9.74
C ILE A 243 23.41 -14.02 -8.23
N THR A 244 23.01 -12.93 -7.58
CA THR A 244 22.98 -12.87 -6.11
C THR A 244 21.85 -13.74 -5.60
N VAL A 245 22.21 -14.83 -4.92
CA VAL A 245 21.26 -15.74 -4.28
C VAL A 245 21.41 -15.76 -2.76
N VAL A 246 20.30 -16.01 -2.06
CA VAL A 246 20.20 -16.21 -0.61
C VAL A 246 19.53 -17.55 -0.31
N ASP A 247 19.80 -18.12 0.85
CA ASP A 247 19.12 -19.34 1.30
C ASP A 247 17.66 -19.00 1.69
N ALA A 248 16.70 -19.59 0.97
CA ALA A 248 15.27 -19.36 1.18
C ALA A 248 14.81 -19.85 2.55
N ALA A 249 15.34 -20.97 3.05
CA ALA A 249 14.97 -21.53 4.35
C ALA A 249 15.51 -20.68 5.50
N ALA A 250 16.74 -20.18 5.36
CA ALA A 250 17.32 -19.25 6.33
C ALA A 250 16.55 -17.93 6.38
N LEU A 251 16.23 -17.35 5.21
CA LEU A 251 15.45 -16.12 5.11
C LEU A 251 14.03 -16.30 5.67
N PHE A 252 13.35 -17.40 5.32
CA PHE A 252 12.03 -17.75 5.85
C PHE A 252 12.06 -17.81 7.39
N LYS A 253 13.06 -18.48 7.97
CA LYS A 253 13.22 -18.60 9.42
C LYS A 253 13.39 -17.23 10.10
N CYS A 254 14.14 -16.31 9.50
CA CYS A 254 14.29 -14.94 10.02
C CYS A 254 12.97 -14.17 9.97
N VAL A 255 12.23 -14.25 8.86
CA VAL A 255 10.93 -13.58 8.69
C VAL A 255 9.89 -14.16 9.66
N ASP A 256 9.77 -15.48 9.73
CA ASP A 256 8.83 -16.18 10.61
C ASP A 256 9.15 -15.91 12.09
N GLY A 257 10.43 -15.92 12.45
CA GLY A 257 10.90 -15.56 13.79
C GLY A 257 10.57 -14.12 14.18
N TYR A 258 10.69 -13.17 13.24
CA TYR A 258 10.31 -11.77 13.49
C TYR A 258 8.79 -11.59 13.62
N ILE A 259 8.00 -12.28 12.80
CA ILE A 259 6.53 -12.27 12.92
C ILE A 259 6.11 -12.84 14.29
N ALA A 260 6.69 -13.96 14.71
CA ALA A 260 6.42 -14.53 16.03
C ALA A 260 6.80 -13.56 17.16
N PHE A 261 7.93 -12.86 17.04
CA PHE A 261 8.34 -11.82 17.99
C PHE A 261 7.30 -10.70 18.10
N LEU A 262 6.76 -10.21 16.98
CA LEU A 262 5.69 -9.21 16.98
C LEU A 262 4.41 -9.74 17.63
N SER A 263 4.03 -11.00 17.38
CA SER A 263 2.84 -11.61 17.98
C SER A 263 2.95 -11.75 19.50
N THR A 264 4.15 -11.99 20.04
CA THR A 264 4.37 -12.03 21.51
C THR A 264 4.30 -10.66 22.18
N ARG A 265 4.35 -9.57 21.41
CA ARG A 265 4.25 -8.19 21.89
C ARG A 265 2.90 -7.56 21.58
N SER A 266 1.80 -8.33 21.62
CA SER A 266 0.44 -7.77 21.55
C SER A 266 0.22 -6.60 22.52
N ASP A 267 1.02 -6.50 23.59
CA ASP A 267 1.01 -5.40 24.55
C ASP A 267 1.67 -4.10 24.03
N VAL A 268 2.24 -4.07 22.81
CA VAL A 268 2.89 -2.89 22.22
C VAL A 268 2.14 -2.45 20.96
N GLY A 269 0.90 -2.02 21.17
CA GLY A 269 0.36 -0.77 20.59
C GLY A 269 0.03 -0.68 19.10
N ILE A 270 0.06 -1.75 18.30
CA ILE A 270 -0.46 -1.69 16.90
C ILE A 270 -1.54 -2.76 16.61
N GLY A 271 -1.80 -3.67 17.54
CA GLY A 271 -2.94 -4.59 17.47
C GLY A 271 -3.98 -4.16 18.50
N ASN A 272 -5.20 -3.87 18.04
CA ASN A 272 -6.38 -3.59 18.86
C ASN A 272 -6.41 -2.20 19.51
N ALA A 273 -6.60 -1.17 18.69
CA ALA A 273 -7.43 -0.05 19.14
C ALA A 273 -8.89 -0.54 19.07
N GLU A 274 -9.41 -1.02 20.21
CA GLU A 274 -10.85 -0.97 20.49
C GLU A 274 -11.38 0.47 20.34
#